data_AF-A0A151U8N3-F1
#
_entry.id   AF-A0A151U8N3-F1
#
_cell.length_a   1.000
_cell.length_b   1.000
_cell.length_c   1.000
_cell.angle_alpha   90.00
_cell.angle_beta   90.00
_cell.angle_gamma   90.00
#
_symmetry.space_group_name_H-M   'P 1'
#
loop_
_entity.id
_entity.type
_entity.pdbx_description
1 polymer ?
#
loop_
_entity_poly.entity_id
_entity_poly.type
_entity_poly.pdbx_seq_one_letter_code
_entity_poly.pdbx_strand_id
1 'polypeptide(L)'
;SQVKYSREPDNPTKSCKARGADLRVHFKNTRETAFAIRKLPLVKAKRYLEDVLAHKQAIPFRRFCGGVGRTAQAKNRHSNGQGRWPVKSAKFILDLLKNAESNAEVKGLDVDALYISHIQVNQAQKQRRRTYRAHGRINPYMSSPCHIELILSEKEEPVKKEVMIDPLIKHYFHILFSFESKFLFIVVLVARDAVGNKQEEGGCCLKWCFILTCSGS
;
A
#
# COMPACT_ATOMS: atom_id res chain seq x y z
N SER A 1 -3.79 22.62 -22.36
CA SER A 1 -4.94 22.02 -21.65
C SER A 1 -4.42 21.28 -20.43
N GLN A 2 -5.09 21.40 -19.28
CA GLN A 2 -4.69 20.70 -18.05
C GLN A 2 -4.95 19.21 -18.25
N VAL A 3 -3.90 18.39 -18.17
CA VAL A 3 -4.05 16.94 -18.40
C VAL A 3 -4.67 16.31 -17.16
N LYS A 4 -5.86 15.73 -17.33
CA LYS A 4 -6.62 15.07 -16.26
C LYS A 4 -5.81 13.92 -15.64
N TYR A 5 -5.89 13.80 -14.32
CA TYR A 5 -5.36 12.65 -13.58
C TYR A 5 -6.35 11.49 -13.65
N SER A 6 -5.83 10.27 -13.58
CA SER A 6 -6.68 9.07 -13.64
C SER A 6 -7.56 8.90 -12.39
N ARG A 7 -7.09 9.41 -11.24
CA ARG A 7 -7.79 9.34 -9.96
C ARG A 7 -7.71 10.68 -9.25
N GLU A 8 -8.80 11.09 -8.61
CA GLU A 8 -8.82 12.23 -7.72
C GLU A 8 -8.50 11.79 -6.28
N PRO A 9 -7.76 12.59 -5.50
CA PRO A 9 -7.51 12.33 -4.10
C PRO A 9 -8.80 12.49 -3.30
N ASP A 10 -8.95 11.71 -2.24
CA ASP A 10 -10.13 11.77 -1.38
C ASP A 10 -10.24 13.17 -0.72
N ASN A 11 -9.12 13.71 -0.25
CA ASN A 11 -9.00 15.08 0.26
C ASN A 11 -8.03 15.91 -0.61
N PRO A 12 -8.51 16.87 -1.42
CA PRO A 12 -7.65 17.65 -2.32
C PRO A 12 -6.70 18.61 -1.58
N THR A 13 -7.10 19.10 -0.41
CA THR A 13 -6.31 20.00 0.42
C THR A 13 -5.12 19.28 1.05
N LYS A 14 -5.34 18.07 1.59
CA LYS A 14 -4.33 17.23 2.26
C LYS A 14 -3.59 16.30 1.31
N SER A 15 -3.49 16.67 0.04
CA SER A 15 -2.82 15.84 -0.96
C SER A 15 -1.98 16.66 -1.92
N CYS A 16 -0.91 16.02 -2.39
CA CYS A 16 -0.01 16.55 -3.38
C CYS A 16 -0.05 15.69 -4.64
N LYS A 17 0.00 16.32 -5.82
CA LYS A 17 0.02 15.64 -7.12
C LYS A 17 1.35 15.92 -7.81
N ALA A 18 1.90 14.90 -8.44
CA ALA A 18 3.07 15.03 -9.31
C ALA A 18 2.89 14.16 -10.55
N ARG A 19 3.49 14.57 -11.67
CA ARG A 19 3.39 13.85 -12.94
C ARG A 19 4.69 13.93 -13.72
N GLY A 20 5.10 12.82 -14.30
CA GLY A 20 6.13 12.75 -15.33
C GLY A 20 5.50 12.39 -16.67
N ALA A 21 5.68 13.22 -17.70
CA ALA A 21 5.16 12.96 -19.04
C ALA A 21 6.29 12.54 -19.99
N ASP A 22 5.97 11.62 -20.92
CA ASP A 22 6.85 11.13 -21.98
C ASP A 22 8.24 10.71 -21.50
N LEU A 23 8.28 9.96 -20.40
CA LEU A 23 9.54 9.52 -19.81
C LEU A 23 10.18 8.44 -20.68
N ARG A 24 11.45 8.64 -21.01
CA ARG A 24 12.25 7.76 -21.86
C ARG A 24 12.80 6.53 -21.11
N VAL A 25 11.91 5.83 -20.41
CA VAL A 25 12.18 4.61 -19.64
C VAL A 25 11.25 3.48 -20.10
N HIS A 26 11.64 2.24 -19.84
CA HIS A 26 10.85 1.10 -20.31
C HIS A 26 9.62 0.87 -19.42
N PHE A 27 8.43 1.08 -19.99
CA PHE A 27 7.13 0.98 -19.31
C PHE A 27 7.01 -0.21 -18.34
N LYS A 28 7.37 -1.42 -18.80
CA LYS A 28 7.19 -2.64 -17.98
C LYS A 28 8.00 -2.58 -16.68
N ASN A 29 9.23 -2.05 -16.73
CA ASN A 29 10.11 -1.98 -15.57
C ASN A 29 9.64 -0.90 -14.59
N THR A 30 9.25 0.25 -15.14
CA THR A 30 8.69 1.36 -14.36
C THR A 30 7.40 0.94 -13.66
N ARG A 31 6.53 0.17 -14.32
CA ARG A 31 5.28 -0.33 -13.73
C ARG A 31 5.54 -1.23 -12.51
N GLU A 32 6.46 -2.18 -12.61
CA GLU A 32 6.78 -3.05 -11.46
C GLU A 32 7.42 -2.25 -10.32
N THR A 33 8.29 -1.29 -10.65
CA THR A 33 8.93 -0.38 -9.66
C THR A 33 7.89 0.48 -8.94
N ALA A 34 7.00 1.12 -9.69
CA ALA A 34 5.93 1.95 -9.15
C ALA A 34 4.98 1.13 -8.27
N PHE A 35 4.64 -0.09 -8.68
CA PHE A 35 3.78 -0.95 -7.90
C PHE A 35 4.42 -1.37 -6.56
N ALA A 36 5.75 -1.54 -6.53
CA ALA A 36 6.48 -1.91 -5.33
C ALA A 36 6.54 -0.80 -4.26
N ILE A 37 6.44 0.47 -4.66
CA ILE A 37 6.47 1.62 -3.73
C ILE A 37 5.07 2.10 -3.31
N ARG A 38 4.02 1.54 -3.91
CA ARG A 38 2.64 1.94 -3.63
C ARG A 38 2.28 1.68 -2.16
N LYS A 39 1.61 2.64 -1.51
CA LYS A 39 1.22 2.62 -0.08
C LYS A 39 2.39 2.63 0.92
N LEU A 40 3.61 2.96 0.47
CA LEU A 40 4.72 3.21 1.41
C LEU A 40 4.72 4.67 1.89
N PRO A 41 5.21 4.93 3.12
CA PRO A 41 5.52 6.29 3.54
C PRO A 41 6.66 6.86 2.70
N LEU A 42 6.68 8.18 2.51
CA LEU A 42 7.57 8.86 1.56
C LEU A 42 9.05 8.58 1.86
N VAL A 43 9.45 8.70 3.13
CA VAL A 43 10.84 8.47 3.59
C VAL A 43 11.29 7.03 3.28
N LYS A 44 10.44 6.04 3.56
CA LYS A 44 10.75 4.62 3.27
C LYS A 44 10.82 4.35 1.78
N ALA A 45 9.96 4.98 0.98
CA ALA A 45 9.97 4.83 -0.46
C ALA A 45 11.27 5.34 -1.08
N LYS A 46 11.76 6.52 -0.66
CA LYS A 46 13.05 7.08 -1.10
C LYS A 46 14.23 6.16 -0.76
N ARG A 47 14.35 5.78 0.52
CA ARG A 47 15.40 4.85 0.99
C ARG A 47 15.38 3.54 0.21
N TYR A 48 14.19 3.00 -0.05
CA TYR A 48 14.07 1.76 -0.81
C TYR A 48 14.54 1.92 -2.26
N LEU A 49 14.26 3.03 -2.93
CA LEU A 49 14.76 3.27 -4.29
C LEU A 49 16.28 3.49 -4.31
N GLU A 50 16.85 4.16 -3.31
CA GLU A 50 18.31 4.30 -3.16
C GLU A 50 18.99 2.94 -2.96
N ASP A 51 18.41 2.06 -2.13
CA ASP A 51 18.89 0.68 -1.96
C ASP A 51 18.82 -0.13 -3.26
N VAL A 52 17.82 0.11 -4.12
CA VAL A 52 17.73 -0.51 -5.45
C VAL A 52 18.85 -0.01 -6.36
N LEU A 53 19.21 1.27 -6.31
CA LEU A 53 20.34 1.82 -7.06
C LEU A 53 21.66 1.20 -6.61
N ALA A 54 21.81 0.96 -5.30
CA ALA A 54 22.95 0.28 -4.70
C ALA A 54 22.88 -1.26 -4.82
N HIS A 55 21.87 -1.82 -5.49
CA HIS A 55 21.65 -3.27 -5.65
C HIS A 55 21.51 -4.07 -4.34
N LYS A 56 21.23 -3.39 -3.22
CA LYS A 56 21.03 -4.01 -1.90
C LYS A 56 19.67 -4.68 -1.78
N GLN A 57 18.65 -4.09 -2.43
CA GLN A 57 17.29 -4.63 -2.45
C GLN A 57 16.76 -4.73 -3.88
N ALA A 58 16.14 -5.86 -4.21
CA ALA A 58 15.58 -6.11 -5.53
C ALA A 58 14.10 -5.71 -5.60
N ILE A 59 13.68 -5.24 -6.77
CA ILE A 59 12.28 -4.97 -7.06
C ILE A 59 11.61 -6.28 -7.51
N PRO A 60 10.51 -6.70 -6.86
CA PRO A 60 9.78 -7.89 -7.28
C PRO A 60 9.05 -7.63 -8.60
N PHE A 61 9.23 -8.54 -9.58
CA PHE A 61 8.51 -8.48 -10.86
C PHE A 61 7.32 -9.45 -10.78
N ARG A 62 6.09 -8.91 -10.81
CA ARG A 62 4.86 -9.69 -10.62
C ARG A 62 4.13 -9.99 -11.92
N ARG A 63 3.87 -8.97 -12.74
CA ARG A 63 3.09 -9.14 -13.99
C ARG A 63 3.99 -9.42 -15.18
N PHE A 64 5.05 -8.63 -15.33
CA PHE A 64 5.98 -8.76 -16.46
C PHE A 64 7.22 -9.59 -16.10
N CYS A 65 7.01 -10.86 -15.75
CA CYS A 65 8.06 -11.74 -15.21
C CYS A 65 8.66 -12.75 -16.22
N GLY A 66 8.29 -12.70 -17.50
CA GLY A 66 8.83 -13.60 -18.53
C GLY A 66 10.35 -13.44 -18.70
N GLY A 67 11.11 -14.51 -18.47
CA GLY A 67 12.58 -14.52 -18.55
C GLY A 67 13.29 -13.78 -17.43
N VAL A 68 12.62 -13.45 -16.32
CA VAL A 68 13.25 -12.79 -15.17
C VAL A 68 13.84 -13.83 -14.22
N GLY A 69 15.12 -13.65 -13.88
CA GLY A 69 15.84 -14.50 -12.93
C GLY A 69 15.26 -14.43 -11.50
N ARG A 70 15.48 -15.49 -10.72
CA ARG A 70 15.12 -15.53 -9.30
C ARG A 70 16.25 -14.97 -8.45
N THR A 71 15.92 -14.25 -7.39
CA THR A 71 16.89 -13.63 -6.47
C THR A 71 16.40 -13.81 -5.03
N ALA A 72 17.30 -14.17 -4.11
CA ALA A 72 16.97 -14.34 -2.69
C ALA A 72 16.35 -13.07 -2.07
N GLN A 73 16.83 -11.88 -2.48
CA GLN A 73 16.30 -10.58 -2.03
C GLN A 73 14.81 -10.39 -2.33
N ALA A 74 14.28 -11.02 -3.39
CA ALA A 74 12.87 -10.91 -3.76
C ALA A 74 11.96 -11.85 -2.94
N LYS A 75 12.54 -12.86 -2.26
CA LYS A 75 11.80 -13.88 -1.50
C LYS A 75 10.92 -13.29 -0.41
N ASN A 76 11.41 -12.26 0.28
CA ASN A 76 10.67 -11.61 1.38
C ASN A 76 9.48 -10.77 0.89
N ARG A 77 9.40 -10.46 -0.40
CA ARG A 77 8.37 -9.55 -0.96
C ARG A 77 7.41 -10.19 -1.95
N HIS A 78 7.77 -11.34 -2.51
CA HIS A 78 6.96 -12.05 -3.49
C HIS A 78 7.29 -13.54 -3.53
N SER A 79 6.26 -14.37 -3.53
CA SER A 79 6.35 -15.84 -3.49
C SER A 79 7.12 -16.44 -4.66
N ASN A 80 7.05 -15.84 -5.86
CA ASN A 80 7.77 -16.37 -7.03
C ASN A 80 9.30 -16.17 -6.96
N GLY A 81 9.79 -15.33 -6.03
CA GLY A 81 11.22 -15.03 -5.87
C GLY A 81 11.87 -14.32 -7.08
N GLN A 82 11.09 -13.84 -8.06
CA GLN A 82 11.60 -13.15 -9.24
C GLN A 82 11.74 -11.64 -9.00
N GLY A 83 12.90 -11.09 -9.32
CA GLY A 83 13.18 -9.67 -9.12
C GLY A 83 14.37 -9.16 -9.93
N ARG A 84 14.44 -7.84 -10.11
CA ARG A 84 15.54 -7.14 -10.79
C ARG A 84 15.81 -5.78 -10.13
N TRP A 85 16.90 -5.14 -10.56
CA TRP A 85 17.26 -3.77 -10.18
C TRP A 85 17.13 -2.82 -11.39
N PRO A 86 15.93 -2.28 -11.68
CA PRO A 86 15.74 -1.38 -12.82
C PRO A 86 16.27 0.03 -12.52
N VAL A 87 17.60 0.19 -12.53
CA VAL A 87 18.33 1.43 -12.16
C VAL A 87 17.76 2.67 -12.82
N LYS A 88 17.56 2.66 -14.15
CA LYS A 88 17.03 3.83 -14.87
C LYS A 88 15.63 4.20 -14.38
N SER A 89 14.76 3.22 -14.16
CA SER A 89 13.37 3.48 -13.74
C SER A 89 13.33 4.01 -12.30
N ALA A 90 14.17 3.47 -11.42
CA ALA A 90 14.29 3.91 -10.04
C ALA A 90 14.75 5.38 -9.94
N LYS A 91 15.74 5.79 -10.76
CA LYS A 91 16.18 7.20 -10.81
C LYS A 91 15.04 8.17 -11.16
N PHE A 92 14.33 7.92 -12.25
CA PHE A 92 13.23 8.79 -12.68
C PHE A 92 12.09 8.86 -11.64
N ILE A 93 11.80 7.76 -10.94
CA ILE A 93 10.79 7.75 -9.88
C ILE A 93 11.28 8.50 -8.64
N LEU A 94 12.57 8.38 -8.29
CA LEU A 94 13.16 9.13 -7.18
C LEU A 94 13.10 10.64 -7.44
N ASP A 95 13.42 11.07 -8.66
CA ASP A 95 13.32 12.49 -9.06
C ASP A 95 11.88 12.98 -8.99
N LEU A 96 10.91 12.14 -9.39
CA LEU A 96 9.48 12.46 -9.26
C LEU A 96 9.02 12.59 -7.80
N LEU A 97 9.55 11.75 -6.90
CA LEU A 97 9.25 11.83 -5.47
C LEU A 97 9.84 13.08 -4.82
N LYS A 98 11.05 13.50 -5.21
CA LYS A 98 11.64 14.77 -4.77
C LYS A 98 10.81 15.97 -5.22
N ASN A 99 10.35 15.95 -6.48
CA ASN A 99 9.44 16.98 -6.98
C ASN A 99 8.09 16.99 -6.22
N ALA A 100 7.56 15.82 -5.90
CA ALA A 100 6.32 15.70 -5.13
C ALA A 100 6.46 16.21 -3.67
N GLU A 101 7.64 16.03 -3.07
CA GLU A 101 7.98 16.58 -1.75
C GLU A 101 8.04 18.11 -1.79
N SER A 102 8.78 18.71 -2.75
CA SER A 102 8.82 20.17 -2.89
C SER A 102 7.42 20.77 -3.11
N ASN A 103 6.55 20.09 -3.86
CA ASN A 103 5.16 20.50 -4.02
C ASN A 103 4.34 20.37 -2.72
N ALA A 104 4.68 19.43 -1.84
CA ALA A 104 4.01 19.26 -0.55
C ALA A 104 4.45 20.34 0.46
N GLU A 105 5.74 20.69 0.46
CA GLU A 105 6.30 21.80 1.24
C GLU A 105 5.63 23.13 0.87
N VAL A 106 5.48 23.40 -0.44
CA VAL A 106 4.77 24.60 -0.93
C VAL A 106 3.31 24.64 -0.49
N LYS A 107 2.68 23.47 -0.30
CA LYS A 107 1.32 23.36 0.21
C LYS A 107 1.23 23.42 1.74
N GLY A 108 2.36 23.43 2.46
CA GLY A 108 2.41 23.40 3.92
C GLY A 108 1.95 22.07 4.52
N LEU A 109 2.11 20.95 3.80
CA LEU A 109 1.83 19.61 4.33
C LEU A 109 3.03 19.08 5.11
N ASP A 110 2.77 18.30 6.16
CA ASP A 110 3.84 17.63 6.91
C ASP A 110 4.46 16.48 6.09
N VAL A 111 5.74 16.59 5.76
CA VAL A 111 6.47 15.66 4.88
C VAL A 111 6.60 14.26 5.50
N ASP A 112 6.69 14.18 6.83
CA ASP A 112 6.91 12.91 7.53
C ASP A 112 5.63 12.06 7.61
N ALA A 113 4.46 12.72 7.70
CA ALA A 113 3.15 12.06 7.67
C ALA A 113 2.68 11.64 6.26
N LEU A 114 3.41 12.01 5.19
CA LEU A 114 3.03 11.70 3.82
C LEU A 114 3.29 10.24 3.44
N TYR A 115 2.33 9.68 2.71
CA TYR A 115 2.49 8.38 2.06
C TYR A 115 1.99 8.42 0.61
N ILE A 116 2.47 7.45 -0.17
CA ILE A 116 2.06 7.29 -1.57
C ILE A 116 0.68 6.63 -1.62
N SER A 117 -0.37 7.45 -1.76
CA SER A 117 -1.75 6.97 -1.84
C SER A 117 -2.05 6.31 -3.19
N HIS A 118 -1.64 6.97 -4.27
CA HIS A 118 -1.84 6.48 -5.62
C HIS A 118 -0.60 6.66 -6.48
N ILE A 119 -0.25 5.61 -7.22
CA ILE A 119 0.76 5.67 -8.25
C ILE A 119 0.30 4.86 -9.45
N GLN A 120 0.39 5.46 -10.62
CA GLN A 120 0.00 4.85 -11.88
C GLN A 120 1.04 5.13 -12.94
N VAL A 121 1.27 4.13 -13.79
CA VAL A 121 2.16 4.23 -14.93
C VAL A 121 1.36 3.85 -16.16
N ASN A 122 1.29 4.76 -17.13
CA ASN A 122 0.59 4.61 -18.40
C ASN A 122 1.60 4.52 -19.54
N GLN A 123 1.25 3.80 -20.61
CA GLN A 123 2.10 3.74 -21.81
C GLN A 123 2.03 5.07 -22.56
N ALA A 124 3.18 5.54 -23.04
CA ALA A 124 3.27 6.68 -23.94
C ALA A 124 3.41 6.22 -25.40
N GLN A 125 3.39 7.16 -26.35
CA GLN A 125 3.54 6.86 -27.76
C GLN A 125 4.89 6.19 -28.05
N LYS A 126 4.87 5.07 -28.79
CA LYS A 126 6.09 4.30 -29.08
C LYS A 126 6.92 4.99 -30.16
N GLN A 127 8.21 5.22 -29.89
CA GLN A 127 9.13 5.72 -30.90
C GLN A 127 9.63 4.56 -31.78
N ARG A 128 9.55 4.72 -33.10
CA ARG A 128 9.93 3.69 -34.07
C ARG A 128 11.32 3.95 -34.65
N ARG A 129 12.16 2.92 -34.65
CA ARG A 129 13.43 2.83 -35.38
C ARG A 129 13.39 1.61 -36.30
N ARG A 130 14.33 1.50 -37.25
CA ARG A 130 14.45 0.35 -38.14
C ARG A 130 15.52 -0.61 -37.63
N THR A 131 15.32 -1.91 -37.85
CA THR A 131 16.34 -2.95 -37.65
C THR A 131 16.35 -3.87 -38.85
N TYR A 132 17.54 -4.07 -39.41
CA TYR A 132 17.78 -4.99 -40.50
C TYR A 132 17.90 -6.42 -39.97
N ARG A 133 17.28 -7.36 -40.67
CA ARG A 133 17.29 -8.80 -40.37
C ARG A 133 17.81 -9.56 -41.58
N ALA A 134 17.95 -10.87 -41.41
CA ALA A 134 18.37 -11.77 -42.49
C ALA A 134 17.51 -11.59 -43.76
N HIS A 135 18.14 -11.83 -44.91
CA HIS A 135 17.53 -11.72 -46.24
C HIS A 135 16.89 -10.36 -46.56
N GLY A 136 17.49 -9.25 -46.09
CA GLY A 136 17.03 -7.89 -46.41
C GLY A 136 15.71 -7.48 -45.73
N ARG A 137 15.20 -8.27 -44.78
CA ARG A 137 13.96 -7.96 -44.05
C ARG A 137 14.15 -6.77 -43.11
N ILE A 138 13.24 -5.79 -43.16
CA ILE A 138 13.24 -4.62 -42.28
C ILE A 138 12.11 -4.74 -41.26
N ASN A 139 12.46 -4.82 -39.98
CA ASN A 139 11.51 -4.85 -38.87
C ASN A 139 11.58 -3.56 -38.05
N PRO A 140 10.49 -3.18 -37.35
CA PRO A 140 10.52 -2.05 -36.43
C PRO A 140 11.19 -2.40 -35.09
N TYR A 141 12.08 -1.54 -34.63
CA TYR A 141 12.62 -1.55 -33.28
C TYR A 141 12.03 -0.38 -32.49
N MET A 142 11.15 -0.69 -31.55
CA MET A 142 10.29 0.30 -30.89
C MET A 142 10.71 0.54 -29.45
N SER A 143 10.81 1.80 -29.04
CA SER A 143 10.86 2.15 -27.62
C SER A 143 9.46 2.07 -27.00
N SER A 144 9.40 1.85 -25.69
CA SER A 144 8.14 1.83 -24.92
C SER A 144 8.22 2.82 -23.76
N PRO A 145 8.11 4.13 -24.04
CA PRO A 145 8.12 5.19 -23.02
C PRO A 145 6.85 5.15 -22.16
N CYS A 146 6.83 5.93 -21.08
CA CYS A 146 5.69 5.94 -20.15
C CYS A 146 5.38 7.33 -19.57
N HIS A 147 4.13 7.51 -19.16
CA HIS A 147 3.69 8.59 -18.28
C HIS A 147 3.54 8.04 -16.86
N ILE A 148 3.95 8.80 -15.85
CA ILE A 148 3.80 8.44 -14.44
C ILE A 148 2.93 9.51 -13.77
N GLU A 149 1.91 9.07 -13.05
CA GLU A 149 1.04 9.88 -12.22
C GLU A 149 1.22 9.45 -10.76
N LEU A 150 1.46 10.42 -9.88
CA LEU A 150 1.70 10.19 -8.46
C LEU A 150 0.80 11.13 -7.65
N ILE A 151 0.20 10.57 -6.59
CA ILE A 151 -0.53 11.31 -5.58
C ILE A 151 0.03 10.91 -4.23
N LEU A 152 0.41 11.92 -3.45
CA LEU A 152 0.74 11.80 -2.04
C LEU A 152 -0.44 12.28 -1.22
N SER A 153 -0.71 11.60 -0.13
CA SER A 153 -1.74 12.00 0.83
C SER A 153 -1.17 11.95 2.22
N GLU A 154 -1.64 12.82 3.08
CA GLU A 154 -1.33 12.80 4.50
C GLU A 154 -2.08 11.65 5.18
N LYS A 155 -1.41 10.97 6.11
CA LYS A 155 -2.05 9.91 6.89
C LYS A 155 -2.82 10.54 8.05
N GLU A 156 -4.14 10.40 8.05
CA GLU A 156 -4.94 10.77 9.21
C GLU A 156 -4.76 9.71 10.30
N GLU A 157 -4.37 10.14 11.51
CA GLU A 157 -4.39 9.25 12.66
C GLU A 157 -5.85 8.92 12.99
N PRO A 158 -6.23 7.62 13.01
CA PRO A 158 -7.59 7.26 13.37
C PRO A 158 -7.80 7.61 14.85
N VAL A 159 -8.55 8.68 15.11
CA VAL A 159 -9.00 9.02 16.46
C VAL A 159 -9.77 7.82 17.01
N LYS A 160 -9.34 7.30 18.16
CA LYS A 160 -10.04 6.21 18.84
C LYS A 160 -11.46 6.68 19.13
N LYS A 161 -12.44 6.11 18.43
CA LYS A 161 -13.84 6.28 18.82
C LYS A 161 -13.99 5.68 20.21
N GLU A 162 -14.37 6.51 21.18
CA GLU A 162 -14.77 6.01 22.48
C GLU A 162 -15.91 5.01 22.28
N VAL A 163 -15.77 3.83 22.88
CA VAL A 163 -16.85 2.85 22.90
C VAL A 163 -17.96 3.49 23.71
N MET A 164 -19.06 3.87 23.06
CA MET A 164 -20.27 4.26 23.78
C MET A 164 -20.74 3.03 24.54
N ILE A 165 -20.42 2.97 25.84
CA ILE A 165 -20.99 1.97 26.73
C ILE A 165 -22.46 2.37 26.88
N ASP A 166 -23.37 1.59 26.29
CA ASP A 166 -24.81 1.80 26.42
C ASP A 166 -25.17 2.00 27.91
N PRO A 167 -25.97 3.02 28.25
CA PRO A 167 -26.32 3.32 29.65
C PRO A 167 -27.03 2.15 30.36
N LEU A 168 -27.63 1.23 29.61
CA LEU A 168 -28.18 -0.02 30.13
C LEU A 168 -27.12 -0.94 30.76
N ILE A 169 -25.89 -0.98 30.23
CA ILE A 169 -24.81 -1.81 30.77
C ILE A 169 -24.32 -1.26 32.11
N LYS A 170 -24.32 0.07 32.30
CA LYS A 170 -24.00 0.71 33.59
C LYS A 170 -25.05 0.38 34.67
N HIS A 171 -26.32 0.30 34.29
CA HIS A 171 -27.41 -0.01 35.23
C HIS A 171 -27.35 -1.48 35.72
N TYR A 172 -26.99 -2.42 34.85
CA TYR A 172 -26.80 -3.83 35.24
C TYR A 172 -25.60 -4.04 36.18
N PHE A 173 -24.50 -3.30 35.99
CA PHE A 173 -23.35 -3.34 36.91
C PHE A 173 -23.66 -2.75 38.29
N HIS A 174 -24.53 -1.74 38.37
CA HIS A 174 -24.92 -1.13 39.64
C HIS A 174 -25.88 -2.02 40.45
N ILE A 175 -26.75 -2.80 39.78
CA ILE A 175 -27.64 -3.77 40.42
C ILE A 175 -26.83 -4.94 41.02
N LEU A 176 -25.75 -5.38 40.35
CA LEU A 176 -24.89 -6.47 40.83
C LEU A 176 -23.98 -6.08 42.01
N PHE A 177 -23.71 -4.79 42.23
CA PHE A 177 -22.84 -4.33 43.33
C PHE A 177 -23.61 -4.04 44.63
N SER A 178 -24.95 -4.04 44.60
CA SER A 178 -25.79 -3.79 45.78
C SER A 178 -26.25 -5.07 46.49
N PHE A 179 -25.83 -6.25 46.03
CA PHE A 179 -26.21 -7.55 46.59
C PHE A 179 -24.99 -8.25 47.21
N GLU A 180 -24.41 -7.63 48.23
CA GLU A 180 -23.49 -8.33 49.13
C GLU A 180 -24.30 -9.07 50.20
N SER A 181 -24.56 -10.36 49.97
CA SER A 181 -24.23 -11.42 50.94
C SER A 181 -24.48 -12.80 50.34
N LYS A 182 -23.38 -13.52 50.13
CA LYS A 182 -23.29 -14.96 49.77
C LYS A 182 -23.62 -15.33 48.32
N PHE A 183 -22.81 -14.94 47.35
CA PHE A 183 -22.47 -15.83 46.21
C PHE A 183 -21.21 -15.26 45.53
N LEU A 184 -20.09 -15.44 46.22
CA LEU A 184 -18.74 -15.22 45.69
C LEU A 184 -18.39 -16.42 44.77
N PHE A 185 -17.58 -16.14 43.75
CA PHE A 185 -16.99 -17.09 42.78
C PHE A 185 -17.93 -17.64 41.70
N ILE A 186 -17.79 -17.14 40.46
CA ILE A 186 -17.56 -17.95 39.24
C ILE A 186 -17.46 -17.05 37.98
N VAL A 187 -18.07 -15.87 37.93
CA VAL A 187 -18.24 -15.16 36.63
C VAL A 187 -17.08 -14.23 36.22
N VAL A 188 -16.16 -13.86 37.13
CA VAL A 188 -15.11 -12.86 36.81
C VAL A 188 -13.96 -13.42 35.96
N LEU A 189 -13.84 -14.74 35.78
CA LEU A 189 -12.69 -15.33 35.10
C LEU A 189 -12.79 -15.46 33.57
N VAL A 190 -13.96 -15.32 32.94
CA VAL A 190 -14.07 -15.50 31.47
C VAL A 190 -13.87 -14.19 30.68
N ALA A 191 -13.97 -13.03 31.33
CA ALA A 191 -13.89 -11.74 30.66
C ALA A 191 -12.48 -11.12 30.60
N ARG A 192 -11.47 -11.74 31.23
CA ARG A 192 -10.11 -11.20 31.29
C ARG A 192 -9.16 -11.72 30.21
N ASP A 193 -9.48 -12.83 29.55
CA ASP A 193 -8.60 -13.44 28.54
C ASP A 193 -8.92 -13.02 27.09
N ALA A 194 -9.97 -12.24 26.85
CA ALA A 194 -10.37 -11.82 25.49
C ALA A 194 -9.70 -10.52 24.99
N VAL A 195 -8.77 -9.93 25.75
CA VAL A 195 -8.02 -8.70 25.37
C VAL A 195 -6.53 -8.96 25.10
N GLY A 196 -6.08 -10.22 25.17
CA GLY A 196 -4.75 -10.64 24.72
C GLY A 196 -4.79 -11.30 23.35
N ASN A 197 -3.96 -10.82 22.42
CA ASN A 197 -3.69 -11.37 21.08
C ASN A 197 -4.79 -11.23 20.01
N LYS A 198 -4.63 -10.20 19.17
CA LYS A 198 -4.94 -10.28 17.74
C LYS A 198 -3.67 -10.03 16.93
N GLN A 199 -2.93 -11.09 16.68
CA GLN A 199 -2.14 -11.27 15.46
C GLN A 199 -2.67 -12.54 14.77
N GLU A 200 -3.05 -12.37 13.49
CA GLU A 200 -3.11 -13.38 12.41
C GLU A 200 -3.96 -14.65 12.73
N GLU A 201 -5.08 -14.92 12.07
CA GLU A 201 -5.24 -15.52 10.73
C GLU A 201 -6.77 -15.49 10.44
N GLY A 202 -7.27 -15.15 9.24
CA GLY A 202 -7.49 -16.16 8.22
C GLY A 202 -8.85 -16.87 8.31
N GLY A 203 -9.95 -16.23 7.87
CA GLY A 203 -11.07 -16.92 7.21
C GLY A 203 -12.23 -17.51 8.06
N CYS A 204 -13.41 -17.44 7.43
CA CYS A 204 -14.60 -18.30 7.59
C CYS A 204 -15.69 -17.94 8.63
N CYS A 205 -16.85 -17.59 8.07
CA CYS A 205 -18.23 -17.81 8.52
C CYS A 205 -18.66 -17.41 9.95
N LEU A 206 -19.58 -16.43 9.97
CA LEU A 206 -20.56 -16.24 11.04
C LEU A 206 -21.28 -17.56 11.36
N LYS A 207 -21.28 -17.95 12.63
CA LYS A 207 -22.31 -18.78 13.25
C LYS A 207 -22.54 -18.29 14.68
N TRP A 208 -23.59 -17.51 14.86
CA TRP A 208 -24.19 -17.30 16.17
C TRP A 208 -25.03 -18.54 16.48
N CYS A 209 -24.69 -19.29 17.53
CA CYS A 209 -25.54 -20.35 18.06
C CYS A 209 -25.95 -19.95 19.48
N PHE A 210 -27.20 -19.50 19.61
CA PHE A 210 -27.87 -19.31 20.89
C PHE A 210 -28.48 -20.66 21.26
N ILE A 211 -28.02 -21.30 22.33
CA ILE A 211 -28.69 -22.48 22.91
C ILE A 211 -29.23 -22.05 24.27
N LEU A 212 -30.53 -21.80 24.31
CA LEU A 212 -31.35 -21.80 25.52
C LEU A 212 -31.69 -23.25 25.84
N THR A 213 -31.30 -23.75 27.00
CA THR A 213 -31.93 -24.93 27.60
C THR A 213 -32.75 -24.50 28.80
N CYS A 214 -34.06 -24.48 28.63
CA CYS A 214 -35.03 -24.56 29.70
C CYS A 214 -34.99 -25.96 30.31
N SER A 215 -34.95 -26.04 31.64
CA SER A 215 -35.52 -27.16 32.38
C SER A 215 -36.08 -26.59 33.69
N GLY A 216 -37.40 -26.49 33.75
CA GLY A 216 -38.16 -26.26 34.97
C GLY A 216 -38.51 -27.60 35.64
N SER A 217 -38.82 -27.49 36.94
CA SER A 217 -39.33 -28.48 37.91
C SER A 217 -38.49 -29.73 38.14
#